data_AF-A0A1H3LMH7-F1
#
_entry.id   AF-A0A1H3LMH7-F1
#
_cell.length_a   1.000
_cell.length_b   1.000
_cell.length_c   1.000
_cell.angle_alpha   90.00
_cell.angle_beta   90.00
_cell.angle_gamma   90.00
#
_symmetry.space_group_name_H-M   'P 1'
#
loop_
_entity.id
_entity.type
_entity.pdbx_description
1 polymer ?
#
loop_
_entity_poly.entity_id
_entity_poly.type
_entity_poly.pdbx_seq_one_letter_code
_entity_poly.pdbx_strand_id
1 'polypeptide(L)' 'MNKANEIFFLVEGTSEGGYTARALGESIFTEADDFASLYQQI' A
#
# COMPACT_ATOMS: atom_id res chain seq x y z
N MET A 1 -25.51 10.93 1.72
CA MET A 1 -24.58 10.08 2.49
C MET A 1 -23.30 10.02 1.68
N ASN A 2 -22.23 10.72 2.11
CA ASN A 2 -20.94 10.59 1.45
C ASN A 2 -20.41 9.20 1.80
N LYS A 3 -20.35 8.27 0.84
CA LYS A 3 -19.64 7.02 1.04
C LYS A 3 -18.16 7.37 1.17
N ALA A 4 -17.51 6.91 2.23
CA ALA A 4 -16.05 6.90 2.25
C ALA A 4 -15.59 6.03 1.07
N ASN A 5 -14.62 6.53 0.29
CA ASN A 5 -13.99 5.71 -0.75
C ASN A 5 -13.02 4.77 -0.03
N GLU A 6 -13.36 3.49 0.02
CA GLU A 6 -12.46 2.44 0.49
C GLU A 6 -11.51 2.06 -0.64
N ILE A 7 -10.22 2.00 -0.34
CA ILE A 7 -9.17 1.59 -1.26
C ILE A 7 -8.46 0.39 -0.64
N PHE A 8 -8.39 -0.71 -1.38
CA PHE A 8 -7.68 -1.91 -0.97
C PHE A 8 -6.27 -1.89 -1.55
N PHE A 9 -5.27 -2.16 -0.72
CA PHE A 9 -3.89 -2.32 -1.15
C PHE A 9 -3.50 -3.79 -1.15
N LEU A 10 -2.95 -4.26 -2.27
CA LEU A 10 -2.21 -5.51 -2.31
C LEU A 10 -0.80 -5.24 -1.82
N VAL A 11 -0.39 -5.88 -0.73
CA VAL A 11 0.94 -5.74 -0.15
C VAL A 11 1.74 -7.01 -0.40
N GLU A 12 2.93 -6.86 -0.98
CA GLU A 12 3.83 -7.96 -1.32
C GLU A 12 5.22 -7.68 -0.75
N GLY A 13 5.83 -8.68 -0.10
CA GLY A 13 7.23 -8.61 0.29
C GLY A 13 8.13 -8.75 -0.94
N THR A 14 9.30 -8.11 -0.92
CA THR A 14 10.25 -8.18 -2.04
C THR A 14 11.39 -9.18 -1.77
N SER A 15 12.09 -9.58 -2.84
CA SER A 15 13.28 -10.44 -2.76
C SER A 15 14.45 -9.80 -2.03
N GLU A 16 14.51 -8.46 -1.97
CA GLU A 16 15.58 -7.70 -1.32
C GLU A 16 15.24 -7.34 0.14
N GLY A 17 14.03 -7.70 0.61
CA GLY A 17 13.47 -7.24 1.88
C GLY A 17 12.52 -6.05 1.68
N GLY A 18 11.80 -5.68 2.74
CA GLY A 18 10.76 -4.64 2.66
C GLY A 18 9.51 -5.07 1.90
N TYR A 19 8.68 -4.10 1.57
CA TYR A 19 7.32 -4.28 1.08
C TYR A 19 6.97 -3.28 -0.01
N THR A 20 6.20 -3.76 -0.99
CA THR A 20 5.51 -2.92 -1.96
C THR A 20 4.01 -2.96 -1.68
N ALA A 21 3.32 -1.85 -1.92
CA ALA A 21 1.86 -1.79 -1.88
C ALA A 21 1.30 -1.12 -3.13
N ARG A 22 0.29 -1.74 -3.72
CA ARG A 22 -0.44 -1.22 -4.89
C ARG A 22 -1.93 -1.16 -4.60
N ALA A 23 -2.53 -0.01 -4.83
CA ALA A 23 -3.98 0.14 -4.75
C ALA A 23 -4.67 -0.65 -5.87
N LEU A 24 -5.75 -1.36 -5.52
CA LEU A 24 -6.59 -2.04 -6.49
C LEU A 24 -7.60 -1.06 -7.07
N GLY A 25 -7.54 -0.85 -8.38
CA GLY A 25 -8.45 0.04 -9.11
C GLY A 25 -8.01 1.50 -9.22
N GLU A 26 -6.90 1.88 -8.56
CA GLU A 26 -6.33 3.22 -8.58
C GLU A 26 -4.85 3.18 -8.97
N SER A 27 -4.34 4.26 -9.56
CA SER A 27 -2.91 4.39 -9.94
C SER A 27 -2.07 4.88 -8.75
N ILE A 28 -2.09 4.15 -7.63
CA ILE A 28 -1.33 4.46 -6.41
C ILE A 28 -0.37 3.32 -6.10
N PHE A 29 0.90 3.66 -5.88
CA PHE A 29 1.99 2.73 -5.63
C PHE A 29 2.93 3.32 -4.57
N THR A 30 3.39 2.49 -3.64
CA THR A 30 4.32 2.86 -2.57
C THR A 30 5.16 1.66 -2.16
N GLU A 31 6.30 1.91 -1.52
CA GLU A 31 7.20 0.90 -0.98
C GLU A 31 7.86 1.40 0.31
N ALA A 32 8.26 0.47 1.17
CA ALA A 32 8.99 0.77 2.39
C ALA A 32 9.78 -0.44 2.91
N ASP A 33 10.76 -0.19 3.78
CA ASP A 33 11.60 -1.23 4.37
C ASP A 33 10.88 -2.08 5.41
N ASP A 34 9.80 -1.57 6.02
CA ASP A 34 8.99 -2.29 7.00
C ASP A 34 7.50 -1.91 6.92
N PHE A 35 6.64 -2.72 7.55
CA PHE A 35 5.19 -2.47 7.53
C PHE A 35 4.80 -1.14 8.19
N ALA A 36 5.45 -0.74 9.28
CA ALA A 36 5.07 0.47 10.01
C ALA A 36 5.34 1.72 9.15
N SER A 37 6.49 1.76 8.48
CA SER A 37 6.83 2.82 7.53
C SER A 37 5.99 2.78 6.25
N LEU A 38 5.60 1.59 5.77
CA LEU A 38 4.62 1.46 4.67
C LEU A 38 3.26 2.06 5.07
N TYR A 39 2.77 1.77 6.27
CA TYR A 39 1.50 2.29 6.78
C TYR A 39 1.48 3.81 6.95
N GLN A 40 2.63 4.47 7.12
CA GLN A 40 2.68 5.94 7.18
C GLN A 40 2.56 6.60 5.80
N GLN A 41 2.71 5.84 4.71
CA GLN A 41 2.67 6.35 3.34
C GLN A 41 1.29 6.26 2.68
N ILE A 42 0.34 5.54 3.30
CA ILE A 42 -1.03 5.30 2.80
C ILE A 42 -2.09 5.93 3.71
#